data_AF-A0A094BKU8-F1
#
_entry.id   AF-A0A094BKU8-F1
#
_cell.length_a   1.000
_cell.length_b   1.000
_cell.length_c   1.000
_cell.angle_alpha   90.00
_cell.angle_beta   90.00
_cell.angle_gamma   90.00
#
_symmetry.space_group_name_H-M   'P 1'
#
loop_
_entity.id
_entity.type
_entity.pdbx_description
1 polymer ?
#
loop_
_entity_poly.entity_id
_entity_poly.type
_entity_poly.pdbx_seq_one_letter_code
_entity_poly.pdbx_strand_id
1 'polypeptide(L)'
;MAAERRSSNAAAPSKEGKHIDQNGQEFELPTYTMKMIYDAIPAHCFKPSILRSMAYVVRDYFYVAALCYAASYIQYIPNAYARGAAWAAYSILQGFVFTGIWILAHECGHGAFSKNKQLNNIMGLIMHSFLLVPFHSWRISHSAHHKATGNIDKDTAFVPHLRESWVQSYQGQEADVSSVELSHLAEDAPIVTLWVCIKHQLFGWPGYLFANLTGQKYDKGFPQFSHFYFGQDSVLFKKEQLPLIMLSDAGVAAMIGLLIIGGQMIGSWNMVLYYMIPYLWVNHWI
;
A
#
# COMPACT_ATOMS: atom_id res chain seq x y z
N MET A 1 38.58 17.83 15.47
CA MET A 1 38.71 16.72 14.49
C MET A 1 37.44 16.71 13.65
N ALA A 2 37.51 17.31 12.47
CA ALA A 2 36.38 17.44 11.55
C ALA A 2 36.40 16.25 10.58
N ALA A 3 35.27 15.58 10.43
CA ALA A 3 35.10 14.47 9.50
C ALA A 3 35.13 15.02 8.07
N GLU A 4 36.14 14.60 7.29
CA GLU A 4 36.22 14.85 5.86
C GLU A 4 35.02 14.23 5.15
N ARG A 5 34.28 15.07 4.42
CA ARG A 5 33.35 14.63 3.39
C ARG A 5 34.14 13.82 2.37
N ARG A 6 33.91 12.51 2.32
CA ARG A 6 34.31 11.68 1.17
C ARG A 6 33.61 12.24 -0.07
N SER A 7 34.33 13.01 -0.87
CA SER A 7 33.91 13.30 -2.24
C SER A 7 34.00 11.98 -2.99
N SER A 8 32.85 11.39 -3.31
CA SER A 8 32.78 10.28 -4.25
C SER A 8 33.14 10.79 -5.65
N ASN A 9 34.44 10.86 -5.94
CA ASN A 9 34.92 10.69 -7.30
C ASN A 9 34.70 9.21 -7.66
N ALA A 10 33.44 8.83 -7.84
CA ALA A 10 33.11 7.62 -8.56
C ALA A 10 33.49 7.91 -10.02
N ALA A 11 34.56 7.27 -10.48
CA ALA A 11 34.87 7.20 -11.90
C ALA A 11 33.61 6.81 -12.66
N ALA A 12 33.32 7.51 -13.75
CA ALA A 12 32.26 7.12 -14.67
C ALA A 12 32.48 5.65 -15.07
N PRO A 13 31.47 4.76 -14.95
CA PRO A 13 31.63 3.37 -15.34
C PRO A 13 32.07 3.30 -16.80
N SER A 14 33.03 2.42 -17.09
CA SER A 14 33.55 2.20 -18.44
C SER A 14 32.41 1.83 -19.40
N LYS A 15 32.35 2.51 -20.55
CA LYS A 15 31.38 2.30 -21.64
C LYS A 15 31.68 1.03 -22.47
N GLU A 16 31.88 -0.13 -21.86
CA GLU A 16 32.27 -1.34 -22.59
C GLU A 16 31.44 -2.59 -22.23
N GLY A 17 30.20 -2.42 -21.77
CA GLY A 17 29.23 -3.50 -21.70
C GLY A 17 28.08 -3.21 -22.67
N LYS A 18 27.86 -4.08 -23.66
CA LYS A 18 26.59 -4.08 -24.41
C LYS A 18 25.49 -4.45 -23.42
N HIS A 19 24.43 -3.64 -23.32
CA HIS A 19 23.26 -4.08 -22.57
C HIS A 19 22.57 -5.16 -23.38
N ILE A 20 22.17 -6.24 -22.74
CA ILE A 20 21.53 -7.38 -23.38
C ILE A 20 20.14 -7.54 -22.73
N ASP A 21 19.12 -7.72 -23.55
CA ASP A 21 17.75 -7.97 -23.07
C ASP A 21 17.57 -9.42 -22.57
N GLN A 22 16.37 -9.76 -22.10
CA GLN A 22 16.07 -11.12 -21.62
C GLN A 22 16.11 -12.19 -22.72
N ASN A 23 16.16 -11.80 -23.99
CA ASN A 23 16.22 -12.69 -25.16
C ASN A 23 17.65 -12.83 -25.73
N GLY A 24 18.65 -12.22 -25.10
CA GLY A 24 20.02 -12.24 -25.60
C GLY A 24 20.31 -11.22 -26.70
N GLN A 25 19.41 -10.28 -26.97
CA GLN A 25 19.56 -9.24 -27.99
C GLN A 25 20.21 -7.99 -27.42
N GLU A 26 20.99 -7.27 -28.24
CA GLU A 26 21.57 -5.99 -27.84
C GLU A 26 20.46 -4.97 -27.59
N PHE A 27 20.41 -4.46 -26.37
CA PHE A 27 19.45 -3.46 -25.93
C PHE A 27 20.11 -2.09 -25.93
N GLU A 28 19.72 -1.22 -26.85
CA GLU A 28 20.16 0.16 -26.81
C GLU A 28 19.38 0.93 -25.74
N LEU A 29 20.09 1.52 -24.78
CA LEU A 29 19.45 2.35 -23.76
C LEU A 29 18.79 3.57 -24.43
N PRO A 30 17.52 3.88 -24.10
CA PRO A 30 16.85 5.06 -24.61
C PRO A 30 17.62 6.33 -24.24
N THR A 31 17.80 7.24 -25.20
CA THR A 31 18.46 8.53 -25.01
C THR A 31 17.50 9.65 -24.59
N TYR A 32 16.22 9.34 -24.40
CA TYR A 32 15.20 10.31 -24.00
C TYR A 32 15.48 10.87 -22.60
N THR A 33 15.37 12.18 -22.45
CA THR A 33 15.36 12.81 -21.12
C THR A 33 13.97 12.77 -20.51
N MET A 34 13.87 12.86 -19.17
CA MET A 34 12.57 12.99 -18.49
C MET A 34 11.76 14.19 -19.01
N LYS A 35 12.43 15.27 -19.45
CA LYS A 35 11.77 16.42 -20.06
C LYS A 35 11.13 16.06 -21.40
N MET A 36 11.80 15.27 -22.25
CA MET A 36 11.23 14.83 -23.53
C MET A 36 9.98 13.97 -23.32
N ILE A 37 10.01 13.09 -22.32
CA ILE A 37 8.84 12.28 -21.95
C ILE A 37 7.71 13.19 -21.46
N TYR A 38 8.01 14.15 -20.58
CA TYR A 38 7.03 15.09 -20.05
C TYR A 38 6.40 15.97 -21.16
N ASP A 39 7.21 16.49 -22.07
CA ASP A 39 6.78 17.35 -23.19
C ASP A 39 5.92 16.58 -24.20
N ALA A 40 6.07 15.25 -24.30
CA ALA A 40 5.25 14.41 -25.17
C ALA A 40 3.82 14.19 -24.63
N ILE A 41 3.57 14.44 -23.34
CA ILE A 41 2.25 14.27 -22.73
C ILE A 41 1.35 15.46 -23.08
N PRO A 42 0.14 15.25 -23.63
CA PRO A 42 -0.77 16.34 -23.97
C PRO A 42 -1.07 17.28 -22.79
N ALA A 43 -1.04 18.59 -23.02
CA ALA A 43 -1.20 19.61 -21.97
C ALA A 43 -2.51 19.50 -21.17
N HIS A 44 -3.56 18.93 -21.75
CA HIS A 44 -4.83 18.72 -21.06
C HIS A 44 -4.76 17.61 -20.00
N CYS A 45 -3.84 16.66 -20.10
CA CYS A 45 -3.62 15.61 -19.11
C CYS A 45 -3.12 16.17 -17.76
N PHE A 46 -2.54 17.37 -17.75
CA PHE A 46 -2.06 18.05 -16.53
C PHE A 46 -3.12 18.96 -15.89
N LYS A 47 -4.40 18.81 -16.24
CA LYS A 47 -5.51 19.65 -15.73
C LYS A 47 -6.53 18.78 -14.97
N PRO A 48 -6.25 18.39 -13.71
CA PRO A 48 -7.23 17.69 -12.90
C PRO A 48 -8.46 18.56 -12.63
N SER A 49 -9.64 17.93 -12.60
CA SER A 49 -10.91 18.60 -12.31
C SER A 49 -11.31 18.34 -10.85
N ILE A 50 -11.21 19.38 -10.01
CA ILE A 50 -11.59 19.28 -8.59
C ILE A 50 -13.05 18.86 -8.43
N LEU A 51 -13.95 19.38 -9.28
CA LEU A 51 -15.36 18.99 -9.25
C LEU A 51 -15.52 17.49 -9.50
N ARG A 52 -14.80 16.95 -10.48
CA ARG A 52 -14.85 15.51 -10.78
C ARG A 52 -14.24 14.67 -9.66
N SER A 53 -13.09 15.07 -9.14
CA SER A 53 -12.43 14.39 -8.03
C SER A 53 -13.35 14.35 -6.78
N MET A 54 -13.93 15.48 -6.41
CA MET A 54 -14.86 15.56 -5.27
C MET A 54 -16.18 14.83 -5.53
N ALA A 55 -16.69 14.82 -6.76
CA ALA A 55 -17.88 14.03 -7.11
C ALA A 55 -17.65 12.53 -6.89
N TYR A 56 -16.44 12.01 -7.17
CA TYR A 56 -16.10 10.63 -6.85
C TYR A 56 -16.02 10.39 -5.34
N VAL A 57 -15.49 11.32 -4.56
CA VAL A 57 -15.50 11.23 -3.08
C VAL A 57 -16.93 11.14 -2.56
N VAL A 58 -17.80 12.07 -2.98
CA VAL A 58 -19.21 12.09 -2.54
C VAL A 58 -19.93 10.82 -2.96
N ARG A 59 -19.72 10.35 -4.21
CA ARG A 59 -20.28 9.10 -4.72
C ARG A 59 -19.88 7.91 -3.85
N ASP A 60 -18.59 7.78 -3.53
CA ASP A 60 -18.10 6.60 -2.83
C ASP A 60 -18.61 6.57 -1.39
N TYR A 61 -18.61 7.70 -0.67
CA TYR A 61 -19.23 7.78 0.66
C TYR A 61 -20.76 7.61 0.63
N PHE A 62 -21.43 8.05 -0.44
CA PHE A 62 -22.84 7.75 -0.65
C PHE A 62 -23.07 6.24 -0.82
N TYR A 63 -22.22 5.54 -1.58
CA TYR A 63 -22.29 4.09 -1.71
C TYR A 63 -22.02 3.36 -0.39
N VAL A 64 -21.04 3.82 0.41
CA VAL A 64 -20.84 3.31 1.77
C VAL A 64 -22.13 3.42 2.58
N ALA A 65 -22.74 4.61 2.63
CA ALA A 65 -23.96 4.82 3.39
C ALA A 65 -25.14 3.97 2.88
N ALA A 66 -25.32 3.89 1.56
CA ALA A 66 -26.40 3.11 0.93
C ALA A 66 -26.25 1.61 1.18
N LEU A 67 -25.05 1.06 1.05
CA LEU A 67 -24.76 -0.35 1.33
C LEU A 67 -24.93 -0.67 2.82
N CYS A 68 -24.43 0.17 3.73
CA CYS A 68 -24.66 0.03 5.17
C CYS A 68 -26.16 0.05 5.52
N TYR A 69 -26.91 0.97 4.92
CA TYR A 69 -28.36 1.05 5.11
C TYR A 69 -29.07 -0.22 4.61
N ALA A 70 -28.72 -0.71 3.42
CA ALA A 70 -29.25 -1.96 2.89
C ALA A 70 -28.90 -3.16 3.80
N ALA A 71 -27.66 -3.22 4.31
CA ALA A 71 -27.21 -4.27 5.21
C ALA A 71 -27.96 -4.31 6.55
N SER A 72 -28.53 -3.18 6.99
CA SER A 72 -29.40 -3.14 8.18
C SER A 72 -30.64 -4.02 8.09
N TYR A 73 -31.05 -4.39 6.88
CA TYR A 73 -32.18 -5.28 6.64
C TYR A 73 -31.80 -6.76 6.54
N ILE A 74 -30.51 -7.11 6.41
CA ILE A 74 -30.05 -8.50 6.24
C ILE A 74 -30.48 -9.37 7.42
N GLN A 75 -30.51 -8.81 8.64
CA GLN A 75 -30.91 -9.53 9.84
C GLN A 75 -32.34 -10.09 9.77
N TYR A 76 -33.23 -9.47 8.99
CA TYR A 76 -34.64 -9.87 8.84
C TYR A 76 -34.83 -11.02 7.86
N ILE A 77 -33.78 -11.48 7.16
CA ILE A 77 -33.84 -12.64 6.27
C ILE A 77 -34.01 -13.91 7.12
N PRO A 78 -35.13 -14.66 7.03
CA PRO A 78 -35.39 -15.80 7.92
C PRO A 78 -34.46 -16.99 7.65
N ASN A 79 -34.13 -17.23 6.38
CA ASN A 79 -33.26 -18.33 5.99
C ASN A 79 -31.79 -18.01 6.33
N ALA A 80 -31.18 -18.83 7.18
CA ALA A 80 -29.82 -18.60 7.66
C ALA A 80 -28.77 -18.62 6.54
N TYR A 81 -28.90 -19.49 5.54
CA TYR A 81 -27.98 -19.57 4.40
C TYR A 81 -28.11 -18.34 3.50
N ALA A 82 -29.35 -17.92 3.20
CA ALA A 82 -29.60 -16.71 2.41
C ALA A 82 -29.07 -15.45 3.13
N ARG A 83 -29.23 -15.38 4.45
CA ARG A 83 -28.68 -14.31 5.28
C ARG A 83 -27.14 -14.31 5.28
N GLY A 84 -26.52 -15.49 5.37
CA GLY A 84 -25.07 -15.63 5.25
C GLY A 84 -24.56 -15.18 3.87
N ALA A 85 -25.24 -15.59 2.80
CA ALA A 85 -24.92 -15.15 1.44
C ALA A 85 -25.08 -13.64 1.25
N ALA A 86 -26.13 -13.04 1.84
CA ALA A 86 -26.35 -11.60 1.81
C ALA A 86 -25.24 -10.83 2.54
N TRP A 87 -24.81 -11.29 3.72
CA TRP A 87 -23.65 -10.71 4.42
C TRP A 87 -22.36 -10.83 3.63
N ALA A 88 -22.12 -11.98 3.00
CA ALA A 88 -20.96 -12.18 2.13
C ALA A 88 -20.97 -11.21 0.94
N ALA A 89 -22.11 -11.09 0.25
CA ALA A 89 -22.29 -10.17 -0.87
C ALA A 89 -22.10 -8.71 -0.44
N TYR A 90 -22.71 -8.29 0.67
CA TYR A 90 -22.47 -6.97 1.26
C TYR A 90 -20.98 -6.74 1.51
N SER A 91 -20.29 -7.70 2.13
CA SER A 91 -18.89 -7.51 2.50
C SER A 91 -17.99 -7.28 1.29
N ILE A 92 -18.21 -8.02 0.21
CA ILE A 92 -17.45 -7.90 -1.04
C ILE A 92 -17.73 -6.55 -1.69
N LEU A 93 -19.00 -6.17 -1.85
CA LEU A 93 -19.40 -4.92 -2.47
C LEU A 93 -18.90 -3.71 -1.69
N GLN A 94 -19.05 -3.74 -0.37
CA GLN A 94 -18.57 -2.69 0.52
C GLN A 94 -17.03 -2.59 0.48
N GLY A 95 -16.35 -3.74 0.41
CA GLY A 95 -14.92 -3.83 0.19
C GLY A 95 -14.47 -3.13 -1.10
N PHE A 96 -15.15 -3.35 -2.23
CA PHE A 96 -14.85 -2.65 -3.48
C PHE A 96 -14.99 -1.13 -3.37
N VAL A 97 -16.02 -0.65 -2.67
CA VAL A 97 -16.19 0.79 -2.42
C VAL A 97 -15.07 1.34 -1.54
N PHE A 98 -14.66 0.61 -0.49
CA PHE A 98 -13.53 1.01 0.34
C PHE A 98 -12.21 1.04 -0.45
N THR A 99 -11.97 0.08 -1.35
CA THR A 99 -10.81 0.15 -2.27
C THR A 99 -10.88 1.39 -3.16
N GLY A 100 -12.06 1.78 -3.64
CA GLY A 100 -12.26 3.03 -4.38
C GLY A 100 -11.82 4.28 -3.59
N ILE A 101 -12.23 4.35 -2.31
CA ILE A 101 -11.80 5.41 -1.39
C ILE A 101 -10.28 5.40 -1.17
N TRP A 102 -9.69 4.20 -1.04
CA TRP A 102 -8.24 4.04 -0.92
C TRP A 102 -7.51 4.60 -2.15
N ILE A 103 -8.00 4.30 -3.36
CA ILE A 103 -7.44 4.79 -4.63
C ILE A 103 -7.54 6.32 -4.72
N LEU A 104 -8.68 6.92 -4.32
CA LEU A 104 -8.81 8.38 -4.33
C LEU A 104 -7.79 9.06 -3.41
N ALA A 105 -7.54 8.48 -2.22
CA ALA A 105 -6.51 8.96 -1.31
C ALA A 105 -5.09 8.70 -1.83
N HIS A 106 -4.86 7.59 -2.52
CA HIS A 106 -3.61 7.31 -3.23
C HIS A 106 -3.30 8.40 -4.27
N GLU A 107 -4.30 8.81 -5.06
CA GLU A 107 -4.16 9.91 -6.02
C GLU A 107 -3.93 11.28 -5.36
N CYS A 108 -4.42 11.47 -4.12
CA CYS A 108 -4.02 12.62 -3.31
C CYS A 108 -2.53 12.55 -2.95
N GLY A 109 -1.99 11.37 -2.65
CA GLY A 109 -0.56 11.14 -2.40
C GLY A 109 0.33 11.51 -3.61
N HIS A 110 -0.13 11.20 -4.82
CA HIS A 110 0.53 11.58 -6.08
C HIS A 110 0.36 13.05 -6.47
N GLY A 111 -0.63 13.72 -5.88
CA GLY A 111 -1.03 15.06 -6.26
C GLY A 111 -1.84 15.14 -7.56
N ALA A 112 -2.34 14.00 -8.06
CA ALA A 112 -3.19 13.94 -9.24
C ALA A 112 -4.65 14.35 -8.94
N PHE A 113 -5.09 14.21 -7.69
CA PHE A 113 -6.45 14.57 -7.26
C PHE A 113 -6.78 16.06 -7.48
N SER A 114 -5.82 16.95 -7.21
CA SER A 114 -5.93 18.41 -7.40
C SER A 114 -4.55 19.06 -7.56
N LYS A 115 -4.48 20.21 -8.23
CA LYS A 115 -3.25 21.03 -8.25
C LYS A 115 -2.93 21.65 -6.88
N ASN A 116 -3.90 21.75 -5.97
CA ASN A 116 -3.69 22.27 -4.63
C ASN A 116 -3.17 21.16 -3.70
N LYS A 117 -1.89 21.26 -3.32
CA LYS A 117 -1.24 20.31 -2.40
C LYS A 117 -1.92 20.23 -1.03
N GLN A 118 -2.42 21.35 -0.49
CA GLN A 118 -3.10 21.33 0.80
C GLN A 118 -4.42 20.57 0.72
N LEU A 119 -5.19 20.75 -0.36
CA LEU A 119 -6.42 20.00 -0.58
C LEU A 119 -6.14 18.50 -0.66
N ASN A 120 -5.12 18.10 -1.42
CA ASN A 120 -4.71 16.69 -1.48
C ASN A 120 -4.32 16.16 -0.11
N ASN A 121 -3.57 16.93 0.68
CA ASN A 121 -3.17 16.51 2.01
C ASN A 121 -4.36 16.27 2.93
N ILE A 122 -5.33 17.18 2.93
CA ILE A 122 -6.53 17.10 3.76
C ILE A 122 -7.41 15.92 3.33
N MET A 123 -7.72 15.83 2.04
CA MET A 123 -8.60 14.78 1.51
C MET A 123 -7.96 13.39 1.66
N GLY A 124 -6.67 13.28 1.37
CA GLY A 124 -5.90 12.05 1.59
C GLY A 124 -5.91 11.63 3.05
N LEU A 125 -5.64 12.56 3.98
CA LEU A 125 -5.69 12.29 5.42
C LEU A 125 -7.07 11.78 5.85
N ILE A 126 -8.15 12.42 5.44
CA ILE A 126 -9.51 12.00 5.81
C ILE A 126 -9.83 10.59 5.28
N MET A 127 -9.62 10.36 3.98
CA MET A 127 -9.99 9.10 3.32
C MET A 127 -9.13 7.92 3.76
N HIS A 128 -7.82 8.10 3.91
CA HIS A 128 -6.95 7.05 4.45
C HIS A 128 -7.15 6.82 5.94
N SER A 129 -7.40 7.87 6.75
CA SER A 129 -7.75 7.66 8.17
C SER A 129 -9.03 6.85 8.32
N PHE A 130 -10.04 7.12 7.48
CA PHE A 130 -11.28 6.32 7.41
C PHE A 130 -11.01 4.84 7.12
N LEU A 131 -9.88 4.51 6.49
CA LEU A 131 -9.44 3.13 6.22
C LEU A 131 -8.26 2.71 7.10
N LEU A 132 -8.04 3.34 8.25
CA LEU A 132 -6.94 3.00 9.18
C LEU A 132 -5.54 3.04 8.55
N VAL A 133 -5.36 3.85 7.50
CA VAL A 133 -4.08 4.05 6.83
C VAL A 133 -3.46 5.38 7.29
N PRO A 134 -2.20 5.38 7.77
CA PRO A 134 -1.51 6.63 8.11
C PRO A 134 -1.07 7.36 6.83
N PHE A 135 -1.92 8.26 6.31
CA PHE A 135 -1.77 8.90 4.99
C PHE A 135 -0.38 9.50 4.71
N HIS A 136 0.17 10.31 5.62
CA HIS A 136 1.45 10.97 5.36
C HIS A 136 2.63 10.01 5.45
N SER A 137 2.56 9.01 6.32
CA SER A 137 3.55 7.94 6.38
C SER A 137 3.56 7.18 5.07
N TRP A 138 2.38 6.70 4.67
CA TRP A 138 2.20 5.96 3.43
C TRP A 138 2.62 6.79 2.21
N ARG A 139 2.17 8.04 2.05
CA ARG A 139 2.49 8.82 0.83
C ARG A 139 4.00 9.08 0.69
N ILE A 140 4.72 9.22 1.82
CA ILE A 140 6.15 9.53 1.82
C ILE A 140 6.94 8.28 1.44
N SER A 141 6.65 7.12 2.06
CA SER A 141 7.26 5.85 1.68
C SER A 141 6.87 5.45 0.27
N HIS A 142 5.59 5.60 -0.11
CA HIS A 142 5.11 5.35 -1.47
C HIS A 142 5.80 6.23 -2.53
N SER A 143 6.04 7.50 -2.24
CA SER A 143 6.83 8.36 -3.14
C SER A 143 8.29 7.89 -3.27
N ALA A 144 8.86 7.26 -2.24
CA ALA A 144 10.17 6.63 -2.32
C ALA A 144 10.13 5.36 -3.18
N HIS A 145 9.12 4.50 -3.00
CA HIS A 145 8.85 3.33 -3.84
C HIS A 145 8.80 3.72 -5.32
N HIS A 146 7.97 4.70 -5.69
CA HIS A 146 7.87 5.15 -7.10
C HIS A 146 9.15 5.73 -7.70
N LYS A 147 10.09 6.21 -6.88
CA LYS A 147 11.40 6.68 -7.37
C LYS A 147 12.39 5.54 -7.58
N ALA A 148 12.14 4.40 -6.97
CA ALA A 148 13.05 3.27 -6.91
C ALA A 148 12.37 1.95 -7.31
N THR A 149 11.24 1.99 -8.02
CA THR A 149 10.44 0.80 -8.32
C THR A 149 11.28 -0.30 -8.96
N GLY A 150 11.27 -1.48 -8.35
CA GLY A 150 12.03 -2.65 -8.81
C GLY A 150 13.54 -2.58 -8.55
N ASN A 151 14.02 -1.56 -7.84
CA ASN A 151 15.40 -1.51 -7.39
C ASN A 151 15.57 -2.31 -6.09
N ILE A 152 16.40 -3.35 -6.15
CA ILE A 152 16.60 -4.31 -5.05
C ILE A 152 17.09 -3.63 -3.75
N ASP A 153 17.87 -2.56 -3.87
CA ASP A 153 18.51 -1.91 -2.72
C ASP A 153 17.71 -0.74 -2.14
N LYS A 154 16.83 -0.13 -2.95
CA LYS A 154 16.23 1.18 -2.64
C LYS A 154 14.73 1.17 -2.60
N ASP A 155 14.08 0.17 -3.18
CA ASP A 155 12.64 0.13 -3.21
C ASP A 155 12.09 -0.07 -1.79
N THR A 156 11.15 0.79 -1.39
CA THR A 156 10.52 0.75 -0.08
C THR A 156 9.26 -0.11 -0.06
N ALA A 157 8.88 -0.71 -1.18
CA ALA A 157 7.77 -1.67 -1.27
C ALA A 157 7.99 -2.66 -2.43
N PHE A 158 7.51 -3.90 -2.28
CA PHE A 158 7.56 -4.95 -3.30
C PHE A 158 8.97 -5.26 -3.85
N VAL A 159 9.99 -5.25 -2.98
CA VAL A 159 11.35 -5.65 -3.37
C VAL A 159 11.36 -7.12 -3.79
N PRO A 160 11.80 -7.46 -5.02
CA PRO A 160 11.90 -8.85 -5.42
C PRO A 160 12.97 -9.57 -4.61
N HIS A 161 12.68 -10.81 -4.20
CA HIS A 161 13.65 -11.61 -3.47
C HIS A 161 14.80 -12.05 -4.38
N LEU A 162 16.03 -11.94 -3.91
CA LEU A 162 17.15 -12.68 -4.49
C LEU A 162 16.96 -14.17 -4.21
N ARG A 163 17.30 -15.05 -5.17
CA ARG A 163 17.13 -16.51 -5.04
C ARG A 163 17.67 -17.04 -3.71
N GLU A 164 18.90 -16.68 -3.37
CA GLU A 164 19.56 -17.09 -2.12
C GLU A 164 18.77 -16.65 -0.88
N SER A 165 18.34 -15.38 -0.86
CA SER A 165 17.56 -14.83 0.25
C SER A 165 16.18 -15.48 0.38
N TRP A 166 15.58 -15.86 -0.75
CA TRP A 166 14.29 -16.56 -0.79
C TRP A 166 14.43 -17.98 -0.24
N VAL A 167 15.41 -18.75 -0.72
CA VAL A 167 15.69 -20.11 -0.22
C VAL A 167 15.92 -20.07 1.29
N GLN A 168 16.75 -19.15 1.77
CA GLN A 168 17.02 -19.01 3.19
C GLN A 168 15.76 -18.66 4.02
N SER A 169 14.90 -17.77 3.52
CA SER A 169 13.74 -17.28 4.27
C SER A 169 12.56 -18.26 4.28
N TYR A 170 12.42 -19.07 3.22
CA TYR A 170 11.25 -19.93 3.03
C TYR A 170 11.55 -21.43 3.21
N GLN A 171 12.79 -21.86 3.01
CA GLN A 171 13.19 -23.27 3.14
C GLN A 171 14.25 -23.53 4.23
N GLY A 172 14.84 -22.48 4.78
CA GLY A 172 15.87 -22.58 5.81
C GLY A 172 17.28 -22.70 5.25
N GLN A 173 18.29 -22.63 6.13
CA GLN A 173 19.71 -22.62 5.75
C GLN A 173 20.21 -23.98 5.23
N GLU A 174 19.48 -25.06 5.49
CA GLU A 174 19.82 -26.44 5.09
C GLU A 174 18.88 -26.98 4.00
N ALA A 175 18.24 -26.10 3.23
CA ALA A 175 17.33 -26.50 2.16
C ALA A 175 18.07 -27.36 1.11
N ASP A 176 17.54 -28.55 0.84
CA ASP A 176 18.07 -29.43 -0.21
C ASP A 176 17.64 -28.93 -1.61
N VAL A 177 18.43 -29.24 -2.63
CA VAL A 177 18.14 -28.83 -4.02
C VAL A 177 16.76 -29.36 -4.47
N SER A 178 16.41 -30.58 -4.05
CA SER A 178 15.12 -31.19 -4.39
C SER A 178 13.92 -30.47 -3.76
N SER A 179 14.07 -29.90 -2.55
CA SER A 179 13.00 -29.11 -1.92
C SER A 179 12.84 -27.73 -2.57
N VAL A 180 13.95 -27.15 -3.06
CA VAL A 180 13.93 -25.93 -3.87
C VAL A 180 13.20 -26.17 -5.19
N GLU A 181 13.53 -27.21 -5.93
CA GLU A 181 12.83 -27.55 -7.18
C GLU A 181 11.35 -27.87 -6.96
N LEU A 182 11.01 -28.66 -5.94
CA LEU A 182 9.61 -28.97 -5.62
C LEU A 182 8.81 -27.70 -5.32
N SER A 183 9.39 -26.75 -4.58
CA SER A 183 8.72 -25.49 -4.27
C SER A 183 8.45 -24.63 -5.50
N HIS A 184 9.39 -24.58 -6.45
CA HIS A 184 9.20 -23.89 -7.73
C HIS A 184 8.12 -24.55 -8.57
N LEU A 185 8.05 -25.89 -8.57
CA LEU A 185 6.99 -26.61 -9.28
C LEU A 185 5.62 -26.45 -8.61
N ALA A 186 5.59 -26.25 -7.29
CA ALA A 186 4.36 -26.16 -6.50
C ALA A 186 3.87 -24.72 -6.27
N GLU A 187 4.64 -23.69 -6.63
CA GLU A 187 4.28 -22.28 -6.36
C GLU A 187 2.96 -21.86 -7.03
N ASP A 188 2.68 -22.44 -8.21
CA ASP A 188 1.46 -22.24 -8.98
C ASP A 188 0.33 -23.22 -8.61
N ALA A 189 0.54 -24.12 -7.64
CA ALA A 189 -0.50 -25.04 -7.21
C ALA A 189 -1.66 -24.25 -6.56
N PRO A 190 -2.93 -24.49 -6.95
CA PRO A 190 -4.06 -23.68 -6.48
C PRO A 190 -4.16 -23.54 -4.95
N ILE A 191 -3.78 -24.58 -4.20
CA ILE A 191 -3.79 -24.56 -2.74
C ILE A 191 -2.69 -23.66 -2.14
N VAL A 192 -1.51 -23.61 -2.79
CA VAL A 192 -0.40 -22.75 -2.38
C VAL A 192 -0.74 -21.30 -2.67
N THR A 193 -1.23 -21.01 -3.88
CA THR A 193 -1.70 -19.67 -4.25
C THR A 193 -2.82 -19.19 -3.31
N LEU A 194 -3.81 -20.04 -3.02
CA LEU A 194 -4.89 -19.70 -2.07
C LEU A 194 -4.34 -19.38 -0.68
N TRP A 195 -3.37 -20.17 -0.19
CA TRP A 195 -2.73 -19.90 1.10
C TRP A 195 -1.97 -18.57 1.10
N VAL A 196 -1.25 -18.25 0.03
CA VAL A 196 -0.58 -16.94 -0.13
C VAL A 196 -1.60 -15.81 -0.13
N CYS A 197 -2.71 -15.94 -0.85
CA CYS A 197 -3.79 -14.94 -0.86
C CYS A 197 -4.38 -14.75 0.54
N ILE A 198 -4.64 -15.82 1.30
CA ILE A 198 -5.16 -15.73 2.68
C ILE A 198 -4.16 -14.98 3.59
N LYS A 199 -2.87 -15.31 3.52
CA LYS A 199 -1.84 -14.61 4.29
C LYS A 199 -1.78 -13.13 3.92
N HIS A 200 -1.80 -12.81 2.63
CA HIS A 200 -1.76 -11.43 2.15
C HIS A 200 -3.00 -10.64 2.60
N GLN A 201 -4.19 -11.22 2.48
CA GLN A 201 -5.46 -10.64 2.91
C GLN A 201 -5.45 -10.22 4.39
N LEU A 202 -4.93 -11.09 5.26
CA LEU A 202 -5.00 -10.92 6.71
C LEU A 202 -3.82 -10.12 7.26
N PHE A 203 -2.63 -10.30 6.68
CA PHE A 203 -1.37 -9.84 7.27
C PHE A 203 -0.51 -9.00 6.32
N GLY A 204 -0.79 -8.96 5.02
CA GLY A 204 0.01 -8.22 4.03
C GLY A 204 0.08 -6.74 4.38
N TRP A 205 -1.07 -6.07 4.37
CA TRP A 205 -1.14 -4.64 4.64
C TRP A 205 -0.73 -4.24 6.08
N PRO A 206 -1.26 -4.87 7.16
CA PRO A 206 -0.79 -4.57 8.51
C PRO A 206 0.70 -4.86 8.69
N GLY A 207 1.19 -5.97 8.12
CA GLY A 207 2.60 -6.33 8.15
C GLY A 207 3.48 -5.30 7.44
N TYR A 208 3.02 -4.75 6.31
CA TYR A 208 3.70 -3.63 5.66
C TYR A 208 3.75 -2.39 6.56
N LEU A 209 2.63 -1.99 7.15
CA LEU A 209 2.57 -0.78 7.99
C LEU A 209 3.43 -0.90 9.25
N PHE A 210 3.37 -2.01 9.97
CA PHE A 210 4.10 -2.18 11.23
C PHE A 210 5.54 -2.68 11.04
N ALA A 211 5.77 -3.50 10.02
CA ALA A 211 7.02 -4.25 9.88
C ALA A 211 7.73 -4.12 8.53
N ASN A 212 7.23 -3.28 7.62
CA ASN A 212 7.84 -3.04 6.31
C ASN A 212 8.16 -4.33 5.54
N LEU A 213 7.31 -5.36 5.65
CA LEU A 213 7.60 -6.74 5.21
C LEU A 213 7.97 -6.88 3.73
N THR A 214 7.56 -5.94 2.88
CA THR A 214 7.79 -5.98 1.43
C THR A 214 8.84 -4.97 0.95
N GLY A 215 9.35 -4.10 1.81
CA GLY A 215 10.33 -3.07 1.43
C GLY A 215 11.78 -3.54 1.56
N GLN A 216 12.72 -2.63 1.25
CA GLN A 216 14.15 -2.88 1.46
C GLN A 216 14.46 -3.24 2.92
N LYS A 217 15.54 -3.98 3.11
CA LYS A 217 16.05 -4.31 4.44
C LYS A 217 16.78 -3.11 5.03
N TYR A 218 16.58 -2.88 6.31
CA TYR A 218 17.29 -1.86 7.09
C TYR A 218 18.10 -2.52 8.21
N ASP A 219 19.17 -1.87 8.64
CA ASP A 219 20.00 -2.33 9.78
C ASP A 219 19.28 -2.24 11.13
N LYS A 220 18.11 -1.59 11.17
CA LYS A 220 17.29 -1.44 12.38
C LYS A 220 16.04 -2.30 12.31
N GLY A 221 15.58 -2.73 13.48
CA GLY A 221 14.36 -3.51 13.68
C GLY A 221 13.12 -2.67 13.94
N PHE A 222 12.05 -3.34 14.36
CA PHE A 222 10.88 -2.69 14.94
C PHE A 222 11.29 -1.99 16.24
N PRO A 223 10.85 -0.74 16.50
CA PRO A 223 9.83 0.02 15.77
C PRO A 223 10.35 1.00 14.70
N GLN A 224 11.66 1.06 14.44
CA GLN A 224 12.23 2.12 13.59
C GLN A 224 11.81 2.06 12.12
N PHE A 225 11.42 0.89 11.61
CA PHE A 225 10.88 0.70 10.25
C PHE A 225 9.35 0.75 10.17
N SER A 226 8.66 1.19 11.24
CA SER A 226 7.21 1.31 11.23
C SER A 226 6.76 2.55 10.46
N HIS A 227 5.60 2.45 9.82
CA HIS A 227 4.89 3.58 9.24
C HIS A 227 4.18 4.45 10.31
N PHE A 228 4.17 4.02 11.57
CA PHE A 228 3.67 4.82 12.69
C PHE A 228 4.83 5.50 13.42
N TYR A 229 4.53 6.61 14.11
CA TYR A 229 5.52 7.36 14.86
C TYR A 229 5.91 6.64 16.16
N PHE A 230 7.19 6.29 16.27
CA PHE A 230 7.78 5.70 17.48
C PHE A 230 9.02 6.45 18.00
N GLY A 231 9.34 7.61 17.43
CA GLY A 231 10.51 8.39 17.81
C GLY A 231 11.18 9.10 16.64
N GLN A 232 12.32 9.74 16.92
CA GLN A 232 13.07 10.50 15.93
C GLN A 232 14.05 9.67 15.09
N ASP A 233 14.20 8.39 15.42
CA ASP A 233 15.21 7.47 14.88
C ASP A 233 14.67 6.54 13.79
N SER A 234 13.51 6.90 13.20
CA SER A 234 12.89 6.23 12.05
C SER A 234 13.87 6.08 10.88
N VAL A 235 13.82 4.92 10.22
CA VAL A 235 14.58 4.67 8.97
C VAL A 235 13.79 5.06 7.72
N LEU A 236 12.46 5.18 7.83
CA LEU A 236 11.58 5.54 6.71
C LEU A 236 11.45 7.05 6.53
N PHE A 237 11.54 7.82 7.61
CA PHE A 237 11.18 9.24 7.62
C PHE A 237 12.30 10.13 8.14
N LYS A 238 12.44 11.31 7.53
CA LYS A 238 13.34 12.36 8.00
C LYS A 238 12.72 13.10 9.18
N LYS A 239 13.56 13.72 10.03
CA LYS A 239 13.12 14.45 11.23
C LYS A 239 12.09 15.54 10.93
N GLU A 240 12.23 16.22 9.80
CA GLU A 240 11.32 17.30 9.38
C GLU A 240 9.94 16.78 8.96
N GLN A 241 9.82 15.48 8.65
CA GLN A 241 8.57 14.84 8.24
C GLN A 241 7.76 14.29 9.42
N LEU A 242 8.40 14.07 10.58
CA LEU A 242 7.78 13.45 11.76
C LEU A 242 6.47 14.12 12.23
N PRO A 243 6.32 15.46 12.19
CA PRO A 243 5.04 16.08 12.55
C PRO A 243 3.86 15.62 11.68
N LEU A 244 4.11 15.29 10.39
CA LEU A 244 3.08 14.76 9.50
C LEU A 244 2.74 13.30 9.79
N ILE A 245 3.73 12.52 10.24
CA ILE A 245 3.54 11.13 10.69
C ILE A 245 2.61 11.14 11.90
N MET A 246 2.93 11.97 12.91
CA MET A 246 2.08 12.14 14.10
C MET A 246 0.65 12.58 13.75
N LEU A 247 0.48 13.47 12.76
CA LEU A 247 -0.85 13.86 12.28
C LEU A 247 -1.62 12.69 11.67
N SER A 248 -0.94 11.79 10.96
CA SER A 248 -1.57 10.59 10.39
C SER A 248 -1.96 9.58 11.46
N ASP A 249 -1.09 9.38 12.45
CA ASP A 249 -1.37 8.54 13.61
C ASP A 249 -2.58 9.06 14.40
N ALA A 250 -2.69 10.38 14.56
CA ALA A 250 -3.86 11.01 15.18
C ALA A 250 -5.14 10.75 14.36
N GLY A 251 -5.07 10.78 13.02
CA GLY A 251 -6.18 10.43 12.15
C GLY A 251 -6.62 8.97 12.30
N VAL A 252 -5.67 8.03 12.32
CA VAL A 252 -5.95 6.62 12.56
C VAL A 252 -6.54 6.40 13.96
N ALA A 253 -5.97 7.02 14.99
CA ALA A 253 -6.47 6.94 16.36
C ALA A 253 -7.90 7.50 16.48
N ALA A 254 -8.19 8.61 15.80
CA ALA A 254 -9.53 9.18 15.75
C ALA A 254 -10.53 8.21 15.09
N MET A 255 -10.17 7.57 13.98
CA MET A 255 -11.03 6.57 13.33
C MET A 255 -11.23 5.35 14.22
N ILE A 256 -10.20 4.85 14.90
CA ILE A 256 -10.34 3.77 15.89
C ILE A 256 -11.32 4.18 16.99
N GLY A 257 -11.23 5.41 17.50
CA GLY A 257 -12.18 5.95 18.47
C GLY A 257 -13.62 5.95 17.94
N LEU A 258 -13.84 6.36 16.68
CA LEU A 258 -15.15 6.32 16.03
C LEU A 258 -15.69 4.90 15.88
N LEU A 259 -14.84 3.93 15.54
CA LEU A 259 -15.22 2.52 15.45
C LEU A 259 -15.60 1.94 16.82
N ILE A 260 -14.88 2.32 17.88
CA ILE A 260 -15.21 1.90 19.26
C ILE A 260 -16.56 2.49 19.68
N ILE A 261 -16.76 3.80 19.48
CA ILE A 261 -18.03 4.48 19.79
C ILE A 261 -19.18 3.82 19.02
N GLY A 262 -19.00 3.60 17.71
CA GLY A 262 -20.01 2.92 16.90
C GLY A 262 -20.28 1.50 17.39
N GLY A 263 -19.24 0.73 17.76
CA GLY A 263 -19.39 -0.59 18.36
C GLY A 263 -20.16 -0.59 19.67
N GLN A 264 -20.03 0.46 20.49
CA GLN A 264 -20.84 0.65 21.70
C GLN A 264 -22.30 0.99 21.38
N MET A 265 -22.56 1.68 20.27
CA MET A 265 -23.92 2.08 19.86
C MET A 265 -24.71 0.95 19.20
N ILE A 266 -24.09 0.18 18.30
CA ILE A 266 -24.79 -0.85 17.49
C ILE A 266 -24.35 -2.28 17.83
N GLY A 267 -23.42 -2.47 18.76
CA GLY A 267 -22.82 -3.75 19.12
C GLY A 267 -21.53 -4.03 18.35
N SER A 268 -20.51 -4.49 19.07
CA SER A 268 -19.17 -4.72 18.51
C SER A 268 -19.18 -5.71 17.34
N TRP A 269 -20.02 -6.75 17.40
CA TRP A 269 -20.14 -7.72 16.31
C TRP A 269 -20.74 -7.10 15.04
N ASN A 270 -21.74 -6.22 15.20
CA ASN A 270 -22.28 -5.49 14.05
C ASN A 270 -21.20 -4.58 13.45
N MET A 271 -20.40 -3.90 14.27
CA MET A 271 -19.29 -3.09 13.74
C MET A 271 -18.26 -3.93 12.97
N VAL A 272 -17.98 -5.15 13.44
CA VAL A 272 -17.15 -6.11 12.70
C VAL A 272 -17.75 -6.43 11.34
N LEU A 273 -19.06 -6.70 11.27
CA LEU A 273 -19.75 -7.00 10.01
C LEU A 273 -19.82 -5.80 9.07
N TYR A 274 -20.14 -4.60 9.58
CA TYR A 274 -20.32 -3.39 8.78
C TYR A 274 -19.02 -2.79 8.27
N TYR A 275 -17.94 -2.86 9.07
CA TYR A 275 -16.70 -2.17 8.76
C TYR A 275 -15.51 -3.12 8.66
N MET A 276 -15.25 -3.95 9.68
CA MET A 276 -13.98 -4.71 9.73
C MET A 276 -13.86 -5.77 8.62
N ILE A 277 -14.90 -6.58 8.40
CA ILE A 277 -14.89 -7.60 7.34
C ILE A 277 -14.81 -6.94 5.94
N PRO A 278 -15.63 -5.92 5.62
CA PRO A 278 -15.45 -5.13 4.41
C PRO A 278 -14.06 -4.51 4.25
N TYR A 279 -13.50 -3.96 5.33
CA TYR A 279 -12.17 -3.35 5.35
C TYR A 279 -11.08 -4.36 5.00
N LEU A 280 -11.20 -5.62 5.46
CA LEU A 280 -10.22 -6.65 5.09
C LEU A 280 -10.09 -6.75 3.58
N TRP A 281 -11.17 -6.67 2.80
CA TRP A 281 -11.11 -6.72 1.33
C TRP A 281 -10.19 -5.66 0.72
N VAL A 282 -10.00 -4.51 1.36
CA VAL A 282 -9.05 -3.47 0.89
C VAL A 282 -7.64 -4.05 0.82
N ASN A 283 -7.23 -4.83 1.84
CA ASN A 283 -5.93 -5.52 1.89
C ASN A 283 -5.72 -6.53 0.75
N HIS A 284 -6.77 -6.92 0.02
CA HIS A 284 -6.61 -7.80 -1.14
C HIS A 284 -5.92 -7.09 -2.31
N TRP A 285 -6.10 -5.77 -2.39
CA TRP A 285 -5.77 -4.98 -3.57
C TRP A 285 -4.55 -4.08 -3.36
N ILE A 286 -3.97 -4.08 -2.15
CA ILE A 286 -2.87 -3.20 -1.72
C ILE A 286 -1.75 -4.00 -1.07
#